data_AF-A0A662BFE7-F1
#
_entry.id   AF-A0A662BFE7-F1
#
_cell.length_a   1.000
_cell.length_b   1.000
_cell.length_c   1.000
_cell.angle_alpha   90.00
_cell.angle_beta   90.00
_cell.angle_gamma   90.00
#
_symmetry.space_group_name_H-M   'P 1'
#
loop_
_entity.id
_entity.type
_entity.pdbx_description
1 polymer ?
#
loop_
_entity_poly.entity_id
_entity_poly.type
_entity_poly.pdbx_seq_one_letter_code
_entity_poly.pdbx_strand_id
1 'polypeptide(L)'
;MTEAKYQKKVLDYWKDKGIDVTSEWVMDFRVGEIPFAWHFNHMTQEDYLNIPANIYTGSGLNPDVRNTDFGLGFLFGKSMYGETVFPSILKEDPKNEWINKFNKDFYLNVLQYLYLNRLKRLKVEGEGYNRIAFFSDNVKTSLKDTTVVHGDFLLRKENQIIFPLQWKKDKSLAVYSLQQDLNEIKLPNSWNNVETVSVFQVTGDGNKYIKNVPNKKNRITIKIRKETPYLLKPKNYKHEKINRS
;
A
#
# COMPACT_ATOMS: atom_id res chain seq x y z
N MET A 1 -8.05 0.93 41.75
CA MET A 1 -8.52 0.87 40.34
C MET A 1 -7.28 0.84 39.45
N THR A 2 -7.15 -0.13 38.55
CA THR A 2 -5.93 -0.31 37.75
C THR A 2 -5.91 0.61 36.53
N GLU A 3 -4.73 0.93 36.00
CA GLU A 3 -4.55 1.73 34.77
C GLU A 3 -5.38 1.16 33.61
N ALA A 4 -5.32 -0.16 33.41
CA ALA A 4 -6.11 -0.84 32.37
C ALA A 4 -7.62 -0.63 32.50
N LYS A 5 -8.16 -0.47 33.72
CA LYS A 5 -9.59 -0.17 33.94
C LYS A 5 -9.93 1.28 33.56
N TYR A 6 -9.01 2.22 33.79
CA TYR A 6 -9.19 3.61 33.36
C TYR A 6 -9.09 3.74 31.84
N GLN A 7 -8.09 3.12 31.22
CA GLN A 7 -7.96 3.05 29.76
C GLN A 7 -9.25 2.51 29.11
N LYS A 8 -9.86 1.47 29.71
CA LYS A 8 -11.15 0.95 29.24
C LYS A 8 -12.28 1.98 29.33
N LYS A 9 -12.40 2.70 30.45
CA LYS A 9 -13.43 3.75 30.60
C LYS A 9 -13.27 4.86 29.57
N VAL A 10 -12.04 5.29 29.29
CA VAL A 10 -11.74 6.31 28.27
C VAL A 10 -12.11 5.78 26.87
N LEU A 11 -11.74 4.54 26.57
CA LEU A 11 -12.11 3.88 25.31
C LEU A 11 -13.64 3.81 25.14
N ASP A 12 -14.35 3.31 26.15
CA ASP A 12 -15.81 3.14 26.11
C ASP A 12 -16.51 4.51 25.92
N TYR A 13 -16.00 5.57 26.56
CA TYR A 13 -16.50 6.94 26.37
C TYR A 13 -16.40 7.41 24.92
N TRP A 14 -15.24 7.26 24.27
CA TRP A 14 -15.07 7.71 22.88
C TRP A 14 -15.86 6.88 21.88
N LYS A 15 -15.99 5.57 22.13
CA LYS A 15 -16.85 4.69 21.34
C LYS A 15 -18.32 5.10 21.42
N ASP A 16 -18.81 5.47 22.59
CA ASP A 16 -20.16 6.02 22.76
C ASP A 16 -20.36 7.32 21.95
N LYS A 17 -19.28 8.06 21.65
CA LYS A 17 -19.30 9.22 20.74
C LYS A 17 -19.11 8.89 19.26
N GLY A 18 -19.05 7.62 18.90
CA GLY A 18 -18.85 7.18 17.51
C GLY A 18 -17.44 7.47 16.98
N ILE A 19 -16.45 7.57 17.88
CA ILE A 19 -15.06 7.82 17.52
C ILE A 19 -14.25 6.53 17.70
N ASP A 20 -13.60 6.09 16.62
CA ASP A 20 -12.63 5.00 16.67
C ASP A 20 -11.35 5.49 17.37
N VAL A 21 -11.02 4.86 18.50
CA VAL A 21 -9.83 5.19 19.29
C VAL A 21 -8.63 4.44 18.72
N THR A 22 -7.54 5.15 18.46
CA THR A 22 -6.24 4.58 18.07
C THR A 22 -5.23 4.72 19.20
N SER A 23 -4.16 3.92 19.16
CA SER A 23 -3.06 4.01 20.14
C SER A 23 -1.73 4.40 19.48
N GLU A 24 -0.78 4.87 20.28
CA GLU A 24 0.59 5.09 19.82
C GLU A 24 1.33 3.76 19.65
N TRP A 25 1.25 2.90 20.66
CA TRP A 25 1.90 1.59 20.69
C TRP A 25 0.90 0.45 20.57
N VAL A 26 1.40 -0.74 20.22
CA VAL A 26 0.58 -1.95 20.19
C VAL A 26 -0.02 -2.23 21.57
N MET A 27 -1.35 -2.32 21.63
CA MET A 27 -2.11 -2.75 22.81
C MET A 27 -2.75 -4.12 22.55
N ASP A 28 -1.95 -5.17 22.64
CA ASP A 28 -2.34 -6.58 22.42
C ASP A 28 -3.55 -7.04 23.27
N PHE A 29 -3.64 -6.57 24.51
CA PHE A 29 -4.79 -6.82 25.40
C PHE A 29 -6.08 -6.05 25.03
N ARG A 30 -6.06 -5.25 23.95
CA ARG A 30 -7.18 -4.47 23.41
C ARG A 30 -7.44 -4.74 21.93
N VAL A 31 -6.96 -5.87 21.40
CA VAL A 31 -7.29 -6.29 20.02
C VAL A 31 -8.81 -6.40 19.84
N GLY A 32 -9.32 -5.82 18.75
CA GLY A 32 -10.75 -5.70 18.46
C GLY A 32 -11.47 -4.57 19.22
N GLU A 33 -10.80 -3.99 20.22
CA GLU A 33 -11.27 -2.79 20.91
C GLU A 33 -10.62 -1.52 20.32
N ILE A 34 -9.32 -1.56 20.05
CA ILE A 34 -8.54 -0.49 19.41
C ILE A 34 -8.10 -1.04 18.04
N PRO A 35 -8.59 -0.50 16.91
CA PRO A 35 -8.33 -1.08 15.59
C PRO A 35 -6.97 -0.68 14.98
N PHE A 36 -6.31 0.33 15.53
CA PHE A 36 -5.10 0.90 14.93
C PHE A 36 -4.06 1.36 15.95
N ALA A 37 -2.79 1.00 15.73
CA ALA A 37 -1.65 1.53 16.46
C ALA A 37 -0.65 2.27 15.54
N TRP A 38 -0.10 3.40 15.99
CA TRP A 38 0.86 4.18 15.22
C TRP A 38 2.16 3.41 14.98
N HIS A 39 2.81 2.93 16.04
CA HIS A 39 3.99 2.08 15.98
C HIS A 39 3.58 0.61 16.09
N PHE A 40 3.45 -0.07 14.94
CA PHE A 40 2.98 -1.47 14.89
C PHE A 40 4.12 -2.48 15.14
N ASN A 41 5.04 -2.12 16.03
CA ASN A 41 6.19 -2.91 16.45
C ASN A 41 5.76 -4.06 17.38
N HIS A 42 6.69 -4.96 17.71
CA HIS A 42 6.51 -6.10 18.63
C HIS A 42 5.53 -7.20 18.20
N MET A 43 4.69 -6.96 17.19
CA MET A 43 3.90 -8.01 16.56
C MET A 43 4.83 -9.08 15.95
N THR A 44 4.54 -10.34 16.24
CA THR A 44 5.22 -11.50 15.66
C THR A 44 4.56 -11.91 14.34
N GLN A 45 5.25 -12.75 13.56
CA GLN A 45 4.65 -13.34 12.36
C GLN A 45 3.34 -14.09 12.66
N GLU A 46 3.28 -14.78 13.80
CA GLU A 46 2.09 -15.50 14.24
C GLU A 46 0.93 -14.53 14.54
N ASP A 47 1.21 -13.40 15.19
CA ASP A 47 0.19 -12.37 15.44
C ASP A 47 -0.40 -11.83 14.14
N TYR A 48 0.42 -11.58 13.12
CA TYR A 48 -0.08 -11.17 11.81
C TYR A 48 -0.99 -12.23 11.17
N LEU A 49 -0.67 -13.52 11.32
CA LEU A 49 -1.48 -14.62 10.76
C LEU A 49 -2.79 -14.82 11.53
N ASN A 50 -2.76 -14.67 12.85
CA ASN A 50 -3.89 -14.94 13.73
C ASN A 50 -4.84 -13.74 13.88
N ILE A 51 -4.33 -12.51 13.75
CA ILE A 51 -5.13 -11.29 13.90
C ILE A 51 -5.38 -10.67 12.51
N PRO A 52 -6.62 -10.74 12.00
CA PRO A 52 -6.98 -10.14 10.73
C PRO A 52 -6.76 -8.62 10.70
N ALA A 53 -6.33 -8.08 9.56
CA ALA A 53 -6.05 -6.65 9.41
C ALA A 53 -7.28 -5.75 9.62
N ASN A 54 -8.49 -6.27 9.37
CA ASN A 54 -9.75 -5.56 9.62
C ASN A 54 -10.15 -5.54 11.10
N ILE A 55 -9.47 -6.31 11.96
CA ILE A 55 -9.63 -6.30 13.41
C ILE A 55 -8.57 -5.41 14.05
N TYR A 56 -7.32 -5.54 13.62
CA TYR A 56 -6.23 -4.75 14.16
C TYR A 56 -5.07 -4.61 13.17
N THR A 57 -4.62 -3.37 12.98
CA THR A 57 -3.48 -3.05 12.13
C THR A 57 -2.78 -1.80 12.64
N GLY A 58 -1.85 -1.23 11.88
CA GLY A 58 -1.12 -0.06 12.32
C GLY A 58 -0.34 0.61 11.21
N SER A 59 0.45 1.62 11.56
CA SER A 59 1.16 2.44 10.59
C SER A 59 2.49 1.81 10.13
N GLY A 60 3.59 2.54 10.19
CA GLY A 60 4.95 2.05 10.07
C GLY A 60 5.45 1.34 11.33
N LEU A 61 6.66 0.79 11.20
CA LEU A 61 7.44 0.25 12.30
C LEU A 61 8.44 1.32 12.71
N ASN A 62 8.46 1.68 13.99
CA ASN A 62 9.45 2.59 14.54
C ASN A 62 10.85 1.96 14.38
N PRO A 63 11.80 2.63 13.68
CA PRO A 63 13.13 2.09 13.40
C PRO A 63 14.02 1.96 14.65
N ASP A 64 13.71 2.69 15.71
CA ASP A 64 14.52 2.70 16.94
C ASP A 64 14.27 1.47 17.83
N VAL A 65 13.18 0.74 17.56
CA VAL A 65 12.80 -0.47 18.32
C VAL A 65 13.54 -1.70 17.77
N ARG A 66 14.76 -1.91 18.27
CA ARG A 66 15.73 -2.92 17.76
C ARG A 66 15.23 -4.37 17.76
N ASN A 67 14.31 -4.73 18.65
CA ASN A 67 13.76 -6.10 18.74
C ASN A 67 12.57 -6.33 17.79
N THR A 68 12.39 -5.46 16.79
CA THR A 68 11.32 -5.58 15.79
C THR A 68 11.81 -6.37 14.58
N ASP A 69 11.01 -7.34 14.13
CA ASP A 69 11.19 -7.93 12.82
C ASP A 69 10.67 -6.99 11.73
N PHE A 70 11.57 -6.15 11.20
CA PHE A 70 11.23 -5.19 10.14
C PHE A 70 10.80 -5.86 8.82
N GLY A 71 11.10 -7.14 8.63
CA GLY A 71 10.65 -7.91 7.47
C GLY A 71 9.12 -8.05 7.42
N LEU A 72 8.46 -8.05 8.58
CA LEU A 72 6.99 -8.13 8.65
C LEU A 72 6.31 -6.96 7.93
N GLY A 73 6.89 -5.76 8.01
CA GLY A 73 6.35 -4.58 7.34
C GLY A 73 6.36 -4.70 5.82
N PHE A 74 7.27 -5.48 5.23
CA PHE A 74 7.18 -5.81 3.81
C PHE A 74 6.25 -7.00 3.57
N LEU A 75 6.37 -8.08 4.35
CA LEU A 75 5.57 -9.29 4.15
C LEU A 75 4.06 -9.01 4.20
N PHE A 76 3.62 -8.23 5.18
CA PHE A 76 2.20 -7.95 5.42
C PHE A 76 1.79 -6.52 5.04
N GLY A 77 2.74 -5.68 4.64
CA GLY A 77 2.53 -4.28 4.34
C GLY A 77 2.63 -3.41 5.60
N LYS A 78 3.12 -2.18 5.41
CA LYS A 78 3.18 -1.13 6.43
C LYS A 78 2.75 0.19 5.84
N SER A 79 2.14 1.05 6.66
CA SER A 79 1.88 2.43 6.24
C SER A 79 3.16 3.28 6.27
N MET A 80 3.03 4.58 6.02
CA MET A 80 4.11 5.54 6.23
C MET A 80 4.40 5.73 7.73
N TYR A 81 5.66 6.04 8.05
CA TYR A 81 6.05 6.44 9.41
C TYR A 81 5.65 7.89 9.73
N GLY A 82 5.59 8.76 8.72
CA GLY A 82 5.04 10.13 8.84
C GLY A 82 5.93 11.15 9.55
N GLU A 83 6.54 10.82 10.69
CA GLU A 83 7.26 11.79 11.54
C GLU A 83 8.47 12.44 10.87
N THR A 84 9.08 11.75 9.91
CA THR A 84 10.28 12.21 9.19
C THR A 84 9.97 12.77 7.80
N VAL A 85 8.70 12.74 7.39
CA VAL A 85 8.25 13.15 6.06
C VAL A 85 7.98 14.64 6.02
N PHE A 86 7.15 15.15 6.93
CA PHE A 86 6.69 16.53 6.93
C PHE A 86 7.73 17.47 7.59
N PRO A 87 7.85 18.72 7.09
CA PRO A 87 8.76 19.69 7.71
C PRO A 87 8.30 19.97 9.14
N SER A 88 9.26 20.03 10.06
CA SER A 88 9.00 20.52 11.41
C SER A 88 8.76 22.02 11.36
N ILE A 89 7.94 22.55 12.28
CA ILE A 89 7.81 23.99 12.51
C ILE A 89 9.18 24.64 12.76
N LEU A 90 10.16 23.87 13.25
CA LEU A 90 11.51 24.32 13.56
C LEU A 90 12.51 24.18 12.40
N LYS A 91 12.11 23.61 11.25
CA LYS A 91 13.02 23.34 10.13
C LYS A 91 12.39 23.76 8.81
N GLU A 92 12.97 24.78 8.21
CA GLU A 92 12.58 25.22 6.86
C GLU A 92 12.78 24.11 5.84
N ASP A 93 11.83 23.99 4.90
CA ASP A 93 11.93 23.14 3.72
C ASP A 93 11.67 23.96 2.46
N PRO A 94 12.59 24.89 2.11
CA PRO A 94 12.37 25.86 1.04
C PRO A 94 12.27 25.20 -0.35
N LYS A 95 12.67 23.93 -0.48
CA LYS A 95 12.62 23.16 -1.73
C LYS A 95 11.45 22.18 -1.79
N ASN A 96 10.60 22.13 -0.77
CA ASN A 96 9.53 21.14 -0.63
C ASN A 96 10.05 19.69 -0.78
N GLU A 97 11.21 19.39 -0.21
CA GLU A 97 11.79 18.02 -0.21
C GLU A 97 10.84 17.01 0.46
N TRP A 98 9.98 17.46 1.38
CA TRP A 98 8.92 16.67 1.99
C TRP A 98 8.00 16.01 0.95
N ILE A 99 7.77 16.64 -0.21
CA ILE A 99 6.94 16.07 -1.28
C ILE A 99 7.59 14.80 -1.85
N ASN A 100 8.91 14.82 -2.06
CA ASN A 100 9.64 13.67 -2.59
C ASN A 100 9.67 12.53 -1.55
N LYS A 101 9.86 12.86 -0.27
CA LYS A 101 9.78 11.89 0.83
C LYS A 101 8.39 11.28 0.95
N PHE A 102 7.35 12.11 0.91
CA PHE A 102 5.96 11.69 0.94
C PHE A 102 5.66 10.75 -0.23
N ASN A 103 6.02 11.12 -1.46
CA ASN A 103 5.82 10.29 -2.64
C ASN A 103 6.54 8.94 -2.51
N LYS A 104 7.81 8.95 -2.09
CA LYS A 104 8.56 7.72 -1.85
C LYS A 104 7.83 6.82 -0.85
N ASP A 105 7.46 7.35 0.32
CA ASP A 105 6.87 6.53 1.39
C ASP A 105 5.45 6.08 1.06
N PHE A 106 4.64 6.95 0.47
CA PHE A 106 3.27 6.63 0.08
C PHE A 106 3.24 5.53 -0.98
N TYR A 107 4.00 5.70 -2.07
CA TYR A 107 3.93 4.76 -3.19
C TYR A 107 4.64 3.43 -2.89
N LEU A 108 5.72 3.43 -2.10
CA LEU A 108 6.45 2.20 -1.75
C LEU A 108 5.93 1.49 -0.50
N ASN A 109 5.13 2.12 0.35
CA ASN A 109 4.60 1.46 1.56
C ASN A 109 3.07 1.44 1.57
N VAL A 110 2.44 2.62 1.55
CA VAL A 110 0.99 2.76 1.79
C VAL A 110 0.15 2.01 0.75
N LEU A 111 0.52 2.05 -0.53
CA LEU A 111 -0.23 1.33 -1.58
C LEU A 111 -0.24 -0.18 -1.36
N GLN A 112 0.92 -0.76 -1.02
CA GLN A 112 1.04 -2.18 -0.69
C GLN A 112 0.25 -2.52 0.58
N TYR A 113 0.37 -1.70 1.62
CA TYR A 113 -0.38 -1.86 2.86
C TYR A 113 -1.90 -1.87 2.64
N LEU A 114 -2.44 -0.88 1.93
CA LEU A 114 -3.88 -0.80 1.64
C LEU A 114 -4.37 -1.96 0.78
N TYR A 115 -3.51 -2.49 -0.09
CA TYR A 115 -3.80 -3.65 -0.92
C TYR A 115 -3.82 -4.95 -0.10
N LEU A 116 -2.76 -5.23 0.66
CA LEU A 116 -2.61 -6.48 1.40
C LEU A 116 -3.58 -6.60 2.58
N ASN A 117 -3.93 -5.50 3.25
CA ASN A 117 -4.87 -5.52 4.37
C ASN A 117 -6.33 -5.83 3.98
N ARG A 118 -6.64 -5.95 2.68
CA ARG A 118 -7.95 -6.40 2.17
C ARG A 118 -8.00 -7.90 1.92
N LEU A 119 -6.87 -8.58 2.06
CA LEU A 119 -6.73 -10.00 1.74
C LEU A 119 -6.65 -10.82 3.02
N LYS A 120 -7.15 -12.05 2.96
CA LYS A 120 -6.94 -13.02 4.04
C LYS A 120 -5.47 -13.45 4.03
N ARG A 121 -4.77 -13.29 5.15
CA ARG A 121 -3.42 -13.83 5.36
C ARG A 121 -3.55 -15.35 5.55
N LEU A 122 -2.79 -16.15 4.82
CA LEU A 122 -2.94 -17.61 4.80
C LEU A 122 -1.81 -18.32 5.52
N LYS A 123 -0.56 -18.04 5.14
CA LYS A 123 0.64 -18.66 5.71
C LYS A 123 1.90 -17.87 5.35
N VAL A 124 2.99 -18.21 6.02
CA VAL A 124 4.35 -17.83 5.61
C VAL A 124 5.17 -19.10 5.44
N GLU A 125 5.98 -19.15 4.39
CA GLU A 125 6.97 -20.21 4.18
C GLU A 125 8.38 -19.62 4.19
N GLY A 126 9.39 -20.44 4.53
CA GLY A 126 10.79 -20.03 4.60
C GLY A 126 11.16 -19.32 5.89
N GLU A 127 12.44 -18.92 5.99
CA GLU A 127 13.01 -18.30 7.18
C GLU A 127 13.87 -17.08 6.82
N GLY A 128 14.04 -16.15 7.78
CA GLY A 128 14.84 -14.94 7.61
C GLY A 128 14.43 -14.14 6.37
N TYR A 129 15.39 -13.86 5.49
CA TYR A 129 15.17 -13.13 4.23
C TYR A 129 14.55 -13.98 3.11
N ASN A 130 14.43 -15.31 3.29
CA ASN A 130 13.79 -16.20 2.31
C ASN A 130 12.28 -16.34 2.52
N ARG A 131 11.69 -15.59 3.46
CA ARG A 131 10.27 -15.70 3.76
C ARG A 131 9.39 -15.23 2.60
N ILE A 132 8.30 -15.96 2.40
CA ILE A 132 7.23 -15.66 1.45
C ILE A 132 5.90 -15.72 2.20
N ALA A 133 5.15 -14.61 2.23
CA ALA A 133 3.79 -14.61 2.78
C ALA A 133 2.77 -14.81 1.66
N PHE A 134 1.79 -15.67 1.92
CA PHE A 134 0.71 -16.02 1.01
C PHE A 134 -0.62 -15.49 1.52
N PHE A 135 -1.40 -14.96 0.60
CA PHE A 135 -2.69 -14.33 0.86
C PHE A 135 -3.77 -14.96 -0.04
N SER A 136 -5.04 -14.63 0.25
CA SER A 136 -6.15 -14.92 -0.67
C SER A 136 -5.90 -14.31 -2.07
N ASP A 137 -6.67 -14.77 -3.04
CA ASP A 137 -6.61 -14.32 -4.44
C ASP A 137 -5.24 -14.51 -5.11
N ASN A 138 -4.52 -15.57 -4.71
CA ASN A 138 -3.20 -15.91 -5.26
C ASN A 138 -2.20 -14.75 -5.18
N VAL A 139 -2.28 -13.97 -4.10
CA VAL A 139 -1.31 -12.91 -3.81
C VAL A 139 -0.20 -13.47 -2.94
N LYS A 140 1.04 -13.11 -3.27
CA LYS A 140 2.21 -13.42 -2.43
C LYS A 140 3.20 -12.26 -2.37
N THR A 141 3.89 -12.15 -1.25
CA THR A 141 4.98 -11.20 -1.02
C THR A 141 6.25 -11.99 -0.69
N SER A 142 7.40 -11.59 -1.25
CA SER A 142 8.68 -12.26 -1.03
C SER A 142 9.73 -11.26 -0.56
N LEU A 143 10.37 -11.54 0.57
CA LEU A 143 11.44 -10.69 1.11
C LEU A 143 12.70 -10.75 0.26
N LYS A 144 13.05 -11.94 -0.24
CA LYS A 144 14.33 -12.22 -0.91
C LYS A 144 14.59 -11.29 -2.09
N ASP A 145 13.55 -11.02 -2.87
CA ASP A 145 13.60 -10.22 -4.10
C ASP A 145 12.71 -8.97 -4.02
N THR A 146 12.13 -8.69 -2.84
CA THR A 146 11.24 -7.53 -2.62
C THR A 146 10.13 -7.50 -3.67
N THR A 147 9.45 -8.64 -3.88
CA THR A 147 8.37 -8.75 -4.86
C THR A 147 7.00 -8.88 -4.21
N VAL A 148 6.00 -8.35 -4.91
CA VAL A 148 4.58 -8.60 -4.64
C VAL A 148 3.92 -8.96 -5.96
N VAL A 149 3.22 -10.09 -6.00
CA VAL A 149 2.52 -10.56 -7.19
C VAL A 149 1.09 -10.95 -6.87
N HIS A 150 0.19 -10.75 -7.82
CA HIS A 150 -1.19 -11.26 -7.83
C HIS A 150 -1.32 -12.16 -9.06
N GLY A 151 -1.30 -13.49 -8.86
CA GLY A 151 -1.16 -14.45 -9.95
C GLY A 151 0.09 -14.13 -10.79
N ASP A 152 -0.11 -13.86 -12.08
CA ASP A 152 0.96 -13.49 -13.03
C ASP A 152 1.21 -11.98 -13.16
N PHE A 153 0.53 -11.17 -12.35
CA PHE A 153 0.67 -9.72 -12.36
C PHE A 153 1.64 -9.26 -11.28
N LEU A 154 2.74 -8.63 -11.72
CA LEU A 154 3.74 -8.04 -10.84
C LEU A 154 3.25 -6.68 -10.33
N LEU A 155 2.85 -6.64 -9.06
CA LEU A 155 2.44 -5.41 -8.38
C LEU A 155 3.65 -4.61 -7.93
N ARG A 156 4.73 -5.29 -7.53
CA ARG A 156 5.97 -4.68 -7.08
C ARG A 156 7.17 -5.54 -7.39
N LYS A 157 8.26 -4.88 -7.80
CA LYS A 157 9.62 -5.42 -7.74
C LYS A 157 10.54 -4.33 -7.21
N GLU A 158 11.18 -4.58 -6.07
CA GLU A 158 12.05 -3.63 -5.40
C GLU A 158 11.37 -2.26 -5.20
N ASN A 159 11.82 -1.23 -5.91
CA ASN A 159 11.30 0.14 -5.82
C ASN A 159 10.44 0.55 -7.01
N GLN A 160 9.89 -0.42 -7.75
CA GLN A 160 8.97 -0.22 -8.85
C GLN A 160 7.62 -0.82 -8.50
N ILE A 161 6.56 -0.03 -8.61
CA ILE A 161 5.22 -0.45 -8.20
C ILE A 161 4.17 -0.10 -9.27
N ILE A 162 3.18 -0.98 -9.37
CA ILE A 162 1.97 -0.83 -10.16
C ILE A 162 0.82 -1.40 -9.32
N PHE A 163 0.19 -0.57 -8.49
CA PHE A 163 -0.89 -1.02 -7.61
C PHE A 163 -2.26 -0.48 -8.06
N PRO A 164 -3.32 -1.30 -8.02
CA PRO A 164 -4.68 -0.79 -8.16
C PRO A 164 -5.10 0.05 -6.96
N LEU A 165 -5.69 1.21 -7.22
CA LEU A 165 -6.21 2.11 -6.19
C LEU A 165 -7.53 1.56 -5.62
N GLN A 166 -7.45 0.96 -4.44
CA GLN A 166 -8.55 0.23 -3.82
C GLN A 166 -9.80 1.06 -3.53
N TRP A 167 -9.66 2.38 -3.43
CA TRP A 167 -10.76 3.31 -3.18
C TRP A 167 -11.40 3.87 -4.45
N LYS A 168 -10.89 3.53 -5.64
CA LYS A 168 -11.45 4.01 -6.92
C LYS A 168 -12.22 2.90 -7.64
N LYS A 169 -13.49 3.19 -7.96
CA LYS A 169 -14.37 2.27 -8.70
C LYS A 169 -13.91 2.01 -10.14
N ASP A 170 -13.21 2.98 -10.74
CA ASP A 170 -12.70 2.92 -12.12
C ASP A 170 -11.47 2.02 -12.29
N LYS A 171 -11.08 1.28 -11.24
CA LYS A 171 -9.93 0.35 -11.24
C LYS A 171 -8.61 1.01 -11.64
N SER A 172 -8.45 2.33 -11.42
CA SER A 172 -7.21 3.06 -11.72
C SER A 172 -5.98 2.41 -11.09
N LEU A 173 -4.83 2.57 -11.76
CA LEU A 173 -3.53 2.09 -11.27
C LEU A 173 -2.63 3.25 -10.89
N ALA A 174 -2.01 3.18 -9.72
CA ALA A 174 -0.87 4.01 -9.35
C ALA A 174 0.42 3.36 -9.85
N VAL A 175 1.28 4.15 -10.48
CA VAL A 175 2.58 3.72 -11.00
C VAL A 175 3.67 4.63 -10.47
N TYR A 176 4.73 4.03 -9.93
CA TYR A 176 5.87 4.76 -9.41
C TYR A 176 7.15 3.91 -9.51
N SER A 177 8.28 4.57 -9.75
CA SER A 177 9.61 3.97 -9.75
C SER A 177 10.57 4.93 -9.08
N LEU A 178 11.33 4.46 -8.08
CA LEU A 178 12.29 5.32 -7.38
C LEU A 178 13.59 5.51 -8.15
N GLN A 179 14.12 4.45 -8.77
CA GLN A 179 15.52 4.43 -9.22
C GLN A 179 15.68 4.67 -10.72
N GLN A 180 14.70 4.26 -11.54
CA GLN A 180 14.83 4.28 -13.00
C GLN A 180 13.54 4.70 -13.70
N ASP A 181 13.70 5.26 -14.90
CA ASP A 181 12.57 5.49 -15.79
C ASP A 181 12.01 4.14 -16.28
N LEU A 182 10.70 4.07 -16.48
CA LEU A 182 10.04 2.93 -17.13
C LEU A 182 9.59 3.36 -18.53
N ASN A 183 9.75 2.48 -19.52
CA ASN A 183 9.32 2.75 -20.90
C ASN A 183 8.12 1.91 -21.32
N GLU A 184 7.80 0.89 -20.54
CA GLU A 184 6.68 -0.01 -20.77
C GLU A 184 6.05 -0.40 -19.43
N ILE A 185 4.72 -0.47 -19.40
CA ILE A 185 3.95 -0.92 -18.25
C ILE A 185 3.06 -2.08 -18.68
N LYS A 186 3.22 -3.24 -18.01
CA LYS A 186 2.26 -4.34 -18.11
C LYS A 186 1.00 -3.95 -17.34
N LEU A 187 -0.16 -4.19 -17.93
CA LEU A 187 -1.47 -3.95 -17.35
C LEU A 187 -2.04 -5.25 -16.76
N PRO A 188 -2.91 -5.16 -15.73
CA PRO A 188 -3.54 -6.34 -15.14
C PRO A 188 -4.51 -6.98 -16.13
N ASN A 189 -4.77 -8.28 -15.94
CA ASN A 189 -5.70 -9.04 -16.80
C ASN A 189 -7.12 -8.46 -16.80
N SER A 190 -7.51 -7.76 -15.71
CA SER A 190 -8.79 -7.06 -15.63
C SER A 190 -8.93 -5.91 -16.64
N TRP A 191 -7.85 -5.54 -17.34
CA TRP A 191 -7.82 -4.52 -18.39
C TRP A 191 -7.66 -5.12 -19.80
N ASN A 192 -7.86 -6.43 -19.99
CA ASN A 192 -7.78 -7.10 -21.30
C ASN A 192 -8.71 -6.47 -22.37
N ASN A 193 -9.86 -5.97 -21.93
CA ASN A 193 -10.86 -5.30 -22.75
C ASN A 193 -10.69 -3.79 -22.80
N VAL A 194 -9.69 -3.19 -22.13
CA VAL A 194 -9.41 -1.75 -22.24
C VAL A 194 -8.63 -1.50 -23.52
N GLU A 195 -9.11 -0.60 -24.37
CA GLU A 195 -8.43 -0.21 -25.62
C GLU A 195 -7.42 0.90 -25.42
N THR A 196 -7.78 1.89 -24.59
CA THR A 196 -7.00 3.09 -24.39
C THR A 196 -6.91 3.41 -22.91
N VAL A 197 -5.71 3.81 -22.49
CA VAL A 197 -5.40 4.21 -21.12
C VAL A 197 -5.07 5.69 -21.10
N SER A 198 -5.74 6.45 -20.23
CA SER A 198 -5.38 7.82 -19.93
C SER A 198 -4.28 7.86 -18.88
N VAL A 199 -3.21 8.58 -19.17
CA VAL A 199 -2.04 8.74 -18.29
C VAL A 199 -2.06 10.13 -17.67
N PHE A 200 -1.92 10.21 -16.36
CA PHE A 200 -1.81 11.44 -15.61
C PHE A 200 -0.54 11.41 -14.75
N GLN A 201 0.13 12.56 -14.62
CA GLN A 201 1.10 12.80 -13.57
C GLN A 201 0.35 13.30 -12.34
N VAL A 202 0.69 12.76 -11.16
CA VAL A 202 0.13 13.22 -9.89
C VAL A 202 1.02 14.35 -9.36
N THR A 203 0.42 15.51 -9.07
CA THR A 203 1.11 16.67 -8.46
C THR A 203 0.35 17.15 -7.23
N GLY A 204 0.96 18.07 -6.46
CA GLY A 204 0.29 18.70 -5.30
C GLY A 204 -1.00 19.45 -5.68
N ASP A 205 -1.07 19.98 -6.90
CA ASP A 205 -2.24 20.68 -7.44
C ASP A 205 -3.27 19.74 -8.09
N GLY A 206 -3.05 18.43 -8.03
CA GLY A 206 -3.93 17.41 -8.60
C GLY A 206 -3.33 16.64 -9.78
N ASN A 207 -4.21 15.99 -10.55
CA ASN A 207 -3.78 15.12 -11.65
C ASN A 207 -3.61 15.91 -12.95
N LYS A 208 -2.37 16.03 -13.43
CA LYS A 208 -2.05 16.63 -14.73
C LYS A 208 -2.14 15.57 -15.83
N TYR A 209 -3.07 15.74 -16.77
CA TYR A 209 -3.17 14.87 -17.93
C TYR A 209 -1.90 14.93 -18.79
N ILE A 210 -1.40 13.76 -19.21
CA ILE A 210 -0.23 13.63 -20.07
C ILE A 210 -0.66 13.26 -21.48
N LYS A 211 -1.27 12.09 -21.66
CA LYS A 211 -1.80 11.62 -22.96
C LYS A 211 -2.65 10.37 -22.80
N ASN A 212 -3.32 9.98 -23.88
CA ASN A 212 -3.90 8.64 -24.03
C ASN A 212 -2.91 7.74 -24.76
N VAL A 213 -2.79 6.49 -24.32
CA VAL A 213 -1.93 5.48 -24.94
C VAL A 213 -2.75 4.22 -25.27
N PRO A 214 -2.54 3.61 -26.45
CA PRO A 214 -3.23 2.37 -26.79
C PRO A 214 -2.70 1.22 -25.92
N ASN A 215 -3.62 0.41 -25.41
CA ASN A 215 -3.30 -0.86 -24.79
C ASN A 215 -3.07 -1.91 -25.89
N LYS A 216 -1.81 -2.32 -26.07
CA LYS A 216 -1.42 -3.36 -27.05
C LYS A 216 -0.95 -4.58 -26.29
N LYS A 217 -1.72 -5.67 -26.35
CA LYS A 217 -1.40 -6.96 -25.67
C LYS A 217 -1.15 -6.77 -24.16
N ASN A 218 -2.04 -6.03 -23.46
CA ASN A 218 -1.93 -5.71 -22.02
C ASN A 218 -0.67 -4.95 -21.64
N ARG A 219 -0.17 -4.14 -22.56
CA ARG A 219 1.02 -3.30 -22.34
C ARG A 219 0.76 -1.92 -22.93
N ILE A 220 1.32 -0.93 -22.26
CA ILE A 220 1.38 0.43 -22.77
C ILE A 220 2.83 0.87 -22.86
N THR A 221 3.20 1.52 -23.96
CA THR A 221 4.51 2.14 -24.15
C THR A 221 4.41 3.60 -23.73
N ILE A 222 5.01 3.93 -22.60
CA ILE A 222 4.97 5.25 -21.99
C ILE A 222 6.24 5.46 -21.16
N LYS A 223 6.84 6.65 -21.27
CA LYS A 223 7.93 7.06 -20.38
C LYS A 223 7.37 7.52 -19.04
N ILE A 224 7.56 6.71 -18.01
CA ILE A 224 7.34 7.04 -16.60
C ILE A 224 8.68 7.47 -16.04
N ARG A 225 8.79 8.73 -15.62
CA ARG A 225 10.03 9.24 -15.02
C ARG A 225 10.21 8.70 -13.61
N LYS A 226 11.45 8.39 -13.22
CA LYS A 226 11.77 8.07 -11.83
C LYS A 226 11.34 9.19 -10.88
N GLU A 227 11.03 8.82 -9.64
CA GLU A 227 10.62 9.72 -8.55
C GLU A 227 9.35 10.54 -8.84
N THR A 228 8.68 10.25 -9.95
CA THR A 228 7.48 10.96 -10.38
C THR A 228 6.29 10.00 -10.33
N PRO A 229 5.23 10.31 -9.57
CA PRO A 229 4.07 9.43 -9.51
C PRO A 229 3.11 9.63 -10.68
N TYR A 230 2.54 8.53 -11.16
CA TYR A 230 1.58 8.52 -12.25
C TYR A 230 0.32 7.75 -11.88
N LEU A 231 -0.79 8.18 -12.48
CA LEU A 231 -2.09 7.54 -12.41
C LEU A 231 -2.50 7.09 -13.81
N LEU A 232 -2.80 5.81 -13.96
CA LEU A 232 -3.36 5.24 -15.17
C LEU A 232 -4.86 4.99 -14.98
N LYS A 233 -5.68 5.43 -15.93
CA LYS A 233 -7.12 5.20 -15.93
C LYS A 233 -7.57 4.48 -17.21
N PRO A 234 -8.49 3.52 -17.13
CA PRO A 234 -9.13 3.00 -18.34
C PRO A 234 -10.00 4.11 -18.95
N LYS A 235 -9.94 4.28 -20.27
CA LYS A 235 -10.74 5.29 -20.98
C LYS A 235 -11.84 4.64 -21.82
N ASN A 236 -11.44 3.83 -22.79
CA ASN A 236 -12.34 3.14 -23.70
C ASN A 236 -12.20 1.63 -23.51
N TYR A 237 -13.34 0.93 -23.61
CA TYR A 237 -13.40 -0.53 -23.62
C TYR A 237 -13.69 -1.02 -25.04
N LYS A 238 -13.17 -2.19 -25.38
CA LYS A 238 -13.50 -2.88 -26.62
C LYS A 238 -14.99 -3.12 -26.64
N HIS A 239 -15.66 -2.66 -27.69
CA HIS A 239 -17.03 -3.07 -27.94
C HIS A 239 -17.05 -4.59 -28.10
N GLU A 240 -17.86 -5.28 -27.30
CA GLU A 240 -18.20 -6.66 -27.60
C GLU A 240 -18.85 -6.67 -28.98
N LYS A 241 -18.19 -7.30 -29.95
CA LYS A 241 -18.84 -7.63 -31.21
C LYS A 241 -19.95 -8.63 -30.85
N ILE A 242 -21.17 -8.12 -30.70
CA ILE A 242 -22.36 -8.95 -30.72
C ILE A 242 -22.43 -9.52 -32.13
N ASN A 243 -21.82 -10.69 -32.33
CA ASN A 243 -22.09 -11.49 -33.51
C ASN A 243 -23.54 -11.94 -33.39
N ARG A 244 -24.45 -11.22 -34.03
CA ARG A 244 -25.78 -11.75 -34.34
C ARG A 244 -25.56 -12.81 -35.41
N SER A 245 -25.55 -14.08 -35.00
CA SER A 245 -25.82 -15.22 -35.86
C SER A 245 -27.28 -15.20 -36.28
#